data_AF-A0A7S3SLL0-F1
#
_entry.id   AF-A0A7S3SLL0-F1
#
_cell.length_a   1.000
_cell.length_b   1.000
_cell.length_c   1.000
_cell.angle_alpha   90.00
_cell.angle_beta   90.00
_cell.angle_gamma   90.00
#
_symmetry.space_group_name_H-M   'P 1'
#
loop_
_entity.id
_entity.type
_entity.pdbx_description
1 polymer ?
#
loop_
_entity_poly.entity_id
_entity_poly.type
_entity_poly.pdbx_seq_one_letter_code
_entity_poly.pdbx_strand_id
1 'polypeptide(L)'
;SNALETGILAMAAEEQNVFKILMKLMDPRSGAGHICSVPIKSVVQGIEELSFADLHARVWQACGGILLGWKRALDRYPELNPSHKNRPYEWTSTGKDELLVFRPEPVSVASS
;
A
#
# COMPACT_ATOMS: atom_id res chain seq x y z
N SER A 1 6.71 -3.61 -23.51
CA SER A 1 5.38 -3.24 -23.02
C SER A 1 4.38 -4.27 -23.52
N ASN A 2 4.19 -5.39 -22.82
CA ASN A 2 3.31 -6.49 -23.25
C ASN A 2 2.81 -7.31 -22.05
N ALA A 3 3.66 -7.48 -21.03
CA ALA A 3 3.33 -8.20 -19.80
C ALA A 3 2.24 -7.52 -18.95
N LEU A 4 2.19 -6.18 -18.91
CA LEU A 4 1.18 -5.45 -18.14
C LEU A 4 -0.22 -5.60 -18.77
N GLU A 5 -0.34 -5.34 -20.08
CA GLU A 5 -1.60 -5.53 -20.80
C GLU A 5 -2.06 -7.00 -20.74
N THR A 6 -1.12 -7.94 -20.92
CA THR A 6 -1.44 -9.38 -20.82
C THR A 6 -1.93 -9.75 -19.41
N GLY A 7 -1.29 -9.21 -18.36
CA GLY A 7 -1.74 -9.41 -16.98
C GLY A 7 -3.13 -8.82 -16.72
N ILE A 8 -3.41 -7.62 -17.23
CA ILE A 8 -4.72 -6.98 -17.12
C ILE A 8 -5.80 -7.80 -17.83
N LEU A 9 -5.52 -8.29 -19.03
CA LEU A 9 -6.45 -9.10 -19.81
C LEU A 9 -6.71 -10.47 -19.17
N ALA A 10 -5.68 -11.11 -18.62
CA ALA A 10 -5.83 -12.37 -17.88
C ALA A 10 -6.73 -12.19 -16.65
N MET A 11 -6.52 -11.14 -15.86
CA MET A 11 -7.38 -10.82 -14.71
C MET A 11 -8.83 -10.50 -15.12
N ALA A 12 -9.01 -9.82 -16.26
CA ALA A 12 -10.35 -9.52 -16.78
C ALA A 12 -11.11 -10.77 -17.22
N ALA A 13 -10.41 -11.78 -17.72
CA ALA A 13 -10.99 -13.05 -18.14
C ALA A 13 -11.40 -13.93 -16.94
N GLU A 14 -10.66 -13.86 -15.83
CA GLU A 14 -10.96 -14.61 -14.61
C GLU A 14 -12.04 -13.92 -13.75
N GLU A 15 -11.94 -12.61 -13.54
CA GLU A 15 -12.87 -11.89 -12.66
C GLU A 15 -13.09 -10.43 -13.08
N GLN A 16 -14.23 -10.18 -13.73
CA GLN A 16 -14.58 -8.85 -14.28
C GLN A 16 -14.58 -7.73 -13.22
N ASN A 17 -14.85 -8.05 -11.95
CA ASN A 17 -14.84 -7.07 -10.86
C ASN A 17 -13.42 -6.59 -10.53
N VAL A 18 -12.42 -7.47 -10.56
CA VAL A 18 -11.01 -7.11 -10.33
C VAL A 18 -10.51 -6.17 -11.42
N PHE A 19 -10.86 -6.46 -12.68
CA PHE A 19 -10.54 -5.56 -13.80
C PHE A 19 -11.12 -4.15 -13.61
N LYS A 20 -12.39 -4.03 -13.20
CA LYS A 20 -13.01 -2.71 -12.95
C LYS A 20 -12.29 -1.94 -11.85
N ILE A 21 -11.85 -2.62 -10.79
CA ILE A 21 -11.09 -2.00 -9.69
C ILE A 21 -9.73 -1.50 -10.22
N LEU A 22 -9.02 -2.32 -10.99
CA LEU A 22 -7.73 -1.94 -11.56
C LEU A 22 -7.85 -0.76 -12.53
N MET A 23 -8.89 -0.74 -13.38
CA MET A 23 -9.15 0.40 -14.27
C MET A 23 -9.35 1.69 -13.47
N LYS A 24 -10.11 1.62 -12.37
CA LYS A 24 -10.28 2.78 -11.49
C LYS A 24 -8.97 3.21 -10.84
N LEU A 25 -8.15 2.28 -10.35
CA LEU A 25 -6.86 2.60 -9.75
C LEU A 25 -5.84 3.19 -10.75
N MET A 26 -5.96 2.87 -12.04
CA MET A 26 -5.12 3.41 -13.09
C MET A 26 -5.63 4.74 -13.68
N ASP A 27 -6.92 5.03 -13.57
CA ASP A 27 -7.45 6.34 -13.98
C ASP A 27 -7.28 7.35 -12.85
N PRO A 28 -6.39 8.35 -13.00
CA PRO A 28 -6.15 9.35 -11.96
C PRO A 28 -7.37 10.24 -11.67
N ARG A 29 -8.43 10.16 -12.49
CA ARG A 29 -9.68 10.93 -12.33
C ARG A 29 -10.82 10.13 -11.71
N SER A 30 -10.62 8.85 -11.41
CA SER A 30 -11.70 7.98 -10.93
C SER A 30 -12.16 8.29 -9.51
N GLY A 31 -11.37 9.05 -8.75
CA GLY A 31 -11.56 9.29 -7.33
C GLY A 31 -11.40 8.03 -6.45
N ALA A 32 -10.90 6.93 -7.02
CA ALA A 32 -10.75 5.68 -6.30
C ALA A 32 -9.56 5.66 -5.33
N GLY A 33 -8.85 6.77 -5.14
CA GLY A 33 -7.61 6.82 -4.38
C GLY A 33 -6.39 6.38 -5.20
N HIS A 34 -5.27 6.18 -4.53
CA HIS A 34 -4.01 5.80 -5.17
C HIS A 34 -3.15 4.92 -4.28
N ILE A 35 -2.31 4.08 -4.89
CA ILE A 35 -1.29 3.32 -4.18
C ILE A 35 0.00 4.15 -4.19
N CYS A 36 0.57 4.39 -3.01
CA CYS A 36 1.82 5.12 -2.85
C CYS A 36 2.83 4.35 -2.00
N SER A 37 4.11 4.64 -2.24
CA SER A 37 5.21 4.28 -1.36
C SER A 37 5.39 5.38 -0.31
N VAL A 38 5.52 5.00 0.96
CA VAL A 38 5.70 5.93 2.10
C VAL A 38 6.93 5.49 2.90
N PRO A 39 7.87 6.40 3.23
CA PRO A 39 9.06 6.03 4.00
C PRO A 39 8.70 5.59 5.42
N ILE A 40 9.33 4.53 5.94
CA ILE A 40 9.02 3.94 7.25
C ILE A 40 9.03 4.95 8.41
N LYS A 41 9.89 5.98 8.32
CA LYS A 41 10.00 7.07 9.29
C LYS A 41 8.73 7.87 9.52
N SER A 42 7.74 7.77 8.63
CA SER A 42 6.45 8.43 8.82
C SER A 42 5.57 7.73 9.86
N VAL A 43 5.87 6.48 10.22
CA VAL A 43 5.07 5.69 11.17
C VAL A 43 5.90 5.02 12.29
N VAL A 44 7.21 4.81 12.09
CA VAL A 44 8.13 4.27 13.09
C VAL A 44 8.99 5.37 13.68
N GLN A 45 9.22 5.31 14.99
CA GLN A 45 10.04 6.22 15.78
C GLN A 45 11.20 5.46 16.44
N GLY A 46 12.44 5.85 16.15
CA GLY A 46 13.61 5.14 16.69
C GLY A 46 13.73 3.73 16.10
N ILE A 47 13.89 2.73 16.98
CA ILE A 47 13.96 1.30 16.64
C ILE A 47 12.83 0.61 17.40
N GLU A 48 11.98 -0.12 16.69
CA GLU A 48 10.77 -0.74 17.25
C GLU A 48 10.57 -2.14 16.68
N GLU A 49 10.00 -3.05 17.48
CA GLU A 49 9.49 -4.33 17.00
C GLU A 49 7.99 -4.22 16.73
N LEU A 50 7.59 -4.25 15.46
CA LEU A 50 6.20 -4.07 15.04
C LEU A 50 5.78 -5.17 14.06
N SER A 51 4.56 -5.67 14.23
CA SER A 51 3.91 -6.57 13.29
C SER A 51 3.26 -5.80 12.14
N PHE A 52 2.77 -6.51 11.11
CA PHE A 52 1.98 -5.88 10.04
C PHE A 52 0.71 -5.23 10.61
N ALA A 53 0.07 -5.84 11.61
CA ALA A 53 -1.13 -5.28 12.24
C ALA A 53 -0.83 -3.95 12.96
N ASP A 54 0.30 -3.86 13.65
CA ASP A 54 0.71 -2.63 14.35
C ASP A 54 1.01 -1.51 13.35
N LEU A 55 1.76 -1.82 12.28
CA LEU A 55 2.03 -0.87 11.21
C LEU A 55 0.74 -0.43 10.50
N HIS A 56 -0.18 -1.36 10.23
CA HIS A 56 -1.46 -1.05 9.62
C HIS A 56 -2.26 -0.08 10.50
N ALA A 57 -2.32 -0.32 11.82
CA ALA A 57 -2.99 0.58 12.75
C ALA A 57 -2.39 1.99 12.73
N ARG A 58 -1.05 2.12 12.66
CA ARG A 58 -0.39 3.43 12.55
C ARG A 58 -0.63 4.11 11.21
N VAL A 59 -0.61 3.37 10.11
CA VAL A 59 -0.93 3.90 8.77
C VAL A 59 -2.37 4.42 8.72
N TRP A 60 -3.30 3.64 9.29
CA TRP A 60 -4.70 4.04 9.39
C TRP A 60 -4.86 5.31 10.22
N GLN A 61 -4.22 5.39 11.40
CA GLN A 61 -4.27 6.58 12.25
C GLN A 61 -3.63 7.81 11.57
N ALA A 62 -2.56 7.62 10.80
CA ALA A 62 -1.83 8.73 10.18
C ALA A 62 -2.54 9.32 8.95
N CYS A 63 -3.22 8.50 8.15
CA CYS A 63 -3.77 8.95 6.86
C CYS A 63 -5.08 8.29 6.41
N GLY A 64 -5.71 7.46 7.25
CA GLY A 64 -6.89 6.67 6.86
C GLY A 64 -6.61 5.66 5.74
N GLY A 65 -5.34 5.38 5.47
CA GLY A 65 -4.90 4.49 4.40
C GLY A 65 -4.91 3.02 4.81
N ILE A 66 -4.88 2.14 3.81
CA ILE A 66 -4.76 0.70 3.99
C ILE A 66 -3.33 0.28 3.68
N LEU A 67 -2.66 -0.33 4.66
CA LEU A 67 -1.34 -0.93 4.43
C LEU A 67 -1.51 -2.19 3.57
N LEU A 68 -0.84 -2.22 2.42
CA LEU A 68 -0.84 -3.35 1.50
C LEU A 68 0.37 -4.26 1.69
N GLY A 69 1.48 -3.71 2.16
CA GLY A 69 2.75 -4.41 2.25
C GLY A 69 3.91 -3.45 2.47
N TRP A 70 5.13 -3.92 2.21
CA TRP A 70 6.35 -3.15 2.38
C TRP A 70 7.42 -3.56 1.39
N LYS A 71 8.46 -2.74 1.29
CA LYS A 71 9.73 -3.07 0.65
C LYS A 71 10.84 -2.79 1.66
N ARG A 72 11.56 -3.83 2.06
CA ARG A 72 12.77 -3.65 2.87
C ARG A 72 13.89 -3.09 2.01
N ALA A 73 14.80 -2.34 2.63
CA ALA A 73 15.92 -1.70 1.93
C ALA A 73 16.81 -2.68 1.15
N LEU A 74 16.93 -3.92 1.64
CA LEU A 74 17.76 -4.97 1.04
C LEU A 74 16.98 -5.85 0.04
N ASP A 75 15.65 -5.75 0.01
CA ASP A 75 14.83 -6.61 -0.82
C ASP A 75 14.72 -6.04 -2.23
N ARG A 76 14.80 -6.95 -3.22
CA ARG A 76 14.65 -6.59 -4.63
C ARG A 76 13.20 -6.23 -4.97
N TYR A 77 12.24 -6.94 -4.38
CA TYR A 77 10.81 -6.82 -4.67
C TYR A 77 10.04 -6.56 -3.38
N PRO A 78 8.94 -5.78 -3.44
CA PRO A 78 8.07 -5.60 -2.29
C PRO A 78 7.35 -6.90 -1.93
N GLU A 79 7.07 -7.06 -0.65
CA GLU A 79 6.17 -8.08 -0.13
C GLU A 79 4.77 -7.48 0.02
N LEU A 80 3.82 -7.99 -0.76
CA LEU A 80 2.41 -7.61 -0.68
C LEU A 80 1.63 -8.65 0.11
N ASN A 81 0.75 -8.20 1.00
CA ASN A 81 -0.07 -9.04 1.88
C ASN A 81 0.76 -10.14 2.57
N PRO A 82 1.71 -9.76 3.45
CA PRO A 82 2.63 -10.69 4.09
C PRO A 82 1.87 -11.81 4.81
N SER A 83 2.41 -13.03 4.72
CA SER A 83 1.77 -14.26 5.21
C SER A 83 1.64 -14.28 6.74
N HIS A 84 2.59 -13.67 7.45
CA HIS A 84 2.65 -13.67 8.91
C HIS A 84 2.35 -12.28 9.50
N LYS A 85 1.07 -11.89 9.49
CA LYS A 85 0.64 -10.53 9.90
C LYS A 85 0.94 -10.16 11.36
N ASN A 86 1.00 -11.15 12.25
CA ASN A 86 1.22 -10.95 13.68
C ASN A 86 2.67 -11.14 14.11
N ARG A 87 3.55 -11.57 13.20
CA ARG A 87 4.97 -11.73 13.53
C ARG A 87 5.60 -10.35 13.62
N PRO A 88 6.21 -9.97 14.75
CA PRO A 88 6.94 -8.73 14.85
C PRO A 88 8.22 -8.80 14.02
N TYR A 89 8.59 -7.66 13.45
CA TYR A 89 9.88 -7.45 12.83
C TYR A 89 10.50 -6.19 13.42
N GLU A 90 11.83 -6.15 13.45
CA GLU A 90 12.52 -4.91 13.77
C GLU A 90 12.35 -3.90 12.62
N TRP A 91 12.06 -2.66 12.99
CA TRP A 91 11.99 -1.52 12.09
C TRP A 91 12.83 -0.39 12.65
N THR A 92 13.54 0.30 11.76
CA THR A 92 14.30 1.50 12.11
C THR A 92 13.77 2.69 11.33
N SER A 93 13.45 3.76 12.04
CA SER A 93 13.04 5.05 11.47
C SER A 93 14.11 5.69 10.59
N THR A 94 15.38 5.32 10.77
CA THR A 94 16.50 5.80 9.94
C THR A 94 16.75 4.92 8.70
N GLY A 95 16.03 3.80 8.59
CA GLY A 95 16.12 2.88 7.47
C GLY A 95 15.57 3.45 6.17
N LYS A 96 15.86 2.75 5.08
CA LYS A 96 15.31 3.03 3.74
C LYS A 96 14.10 2.16 3.41
N ASP A 97 13.50 1.53 4.42
CA ASP A 97 12.31 0.72 4.25
C ASP A 97 11.14 1.60 3.83
N GLU A 98 10.29 1.04 2.97
CA GLU A 98 9.13 1.72 2.43
C GLU A 98 7.87 0.90 2.69
N LEU A 99 6.78 1.57 3.03
CA LEU A 99 5.45 1.00 3.18
C LEU A 99 4.63 1.26 1.93
N LEU A 100 3.94 0.24 1.44
CA LEU A 100 3.01 0.35 0.34
C LEU A 100 1.61 0.57 0.90
N VAL A 101 1.04 1.74 0.62
CA VAL A 101 -0.23 2.18 1.21
C VAL A 101 -1.20 2.53 0.09
N PHE A 102 -2.41 2.00 0.16
CA PHE A 102 -3.55 2.53 -0.58
C PHE A 102 -4.14 3.70 0.20
N ARG A 103 -4.13 4.89 -0.40
CA ARG A 103 -4.70 6.10 0.19
C ARG A 103 -6.02 6.43 -0.49
N PRO A 104 -7.11 6.60 0.26
CA PRO A 104 -8.35 7.10 -0.30
C PRO A 104 -8.14 8.52 -0.85
N GLU A 105 -8.98 8.93 -1.79
CA GLU A 105 -9.03 10.33 -2.20
C GLU A 105 -9.40 11.19 -0.98
N PRO A 106 -8.74 12.35 -0.78
CA PRO A 106 -9.14 13.28 0.27
C PRO A 106 -10.61 13.64 0.06
N VAL A 107 -11.43 13.50 1.10
CA VAL A 107 -12.79 14.02 1.05
C VAL A 107 -12.68 15.54 0.91
N SER A 108 -12.95 16.06 -0.29
CA SER A 108 -13.06 17.51 -0.48
C SER A 108 -14.24 17.97 0.34
N VAL A 109 -13.99 18.58 1.50
CA VAL A 109 -15.01 19.27 2.25
C VAL A 109 -15.41 20.45 1.38
N ALA A 110 -16.53 20.34 0.66
CA ALA A 110 -17.11 21.45 -0.07
C ALA A 110 -17.26 22.60 0.94
N SER A 111 -16.55 23.70 0.68
CA SER A 111 -16.67 24.91 1.48
C SER A 111 -18.06 25.48 1.20
N SER A 112 -19.00 25.17 2.09
CA SER A 112 -20.34 25.77 2.14
C SER A 112 -20.27 27.22 2.60
#